data_AF-K9N2V8-F1
#
_entry.id   AF-K9N2V8-F1
#
_cell.length_a   1.000
_cell.length_b   1.000
_cell.length_c   1.000
_cell.angle_alpha   90.00
_cell.angle_beta   90.00
_cell.angle_gamma   90.00
#
_symmetry.space_group_name_H-M   'P 1'
#
loop_
_entity.id
_entity.type
_entity.pdbx_description
1 polymer ?
#
loop_
_entity_poly.entity_id
_entity_poly.type
_entity_poly.pdbx_seq_one_letter_code
_entity_poly.pdbx_strand_id
1 'polypeptide(L)'
;RQFGSLQDVLTRVDAANRVHPKWNESMKVISNFLEVGEYNAIAATGMLWDSATAPEQKNGYLGQVLDEIRHVNQCAYINYYFAKQGQDAAGHNDARRTRAIGPLWKGMKRVFSDGFISGDAVECSINLQLVGGACFTNPLIVAVTEWASANGDEMTPTVFLSIETDELRHMANGYQTVVSIAYDEAASKYLNTDLNNAFWTQQKYFTPVLGM
;
A
#
# COMPACT_ATOMS: atom_id res chain seq x y z
N ARG A 1 14.93 4.52 -13.55
CA ARG A 1 14.33 3.74 -14.66
C ARG A 1 12.85 4.09 -14.82
N GLN A 2 12.03 3.91 -13.78
CA GLN A 2 10.60 4.27 -13.73
C GLN A 2 10.23 5.61 -14.40
N PHE A 3 10.75 6.75 -13.90
CA PHE A 3 10.37 8.07 -14.45
C PHE A 3 10.80 8.29 -15.89
N GLY A 4 11.92 7.68 -16.32
CA GLY A 4 12.34 7.75 -17.73
C GLY A 4 11.30 7.12 -18.66
N SER A 5 10.75 5.97 -18.29
CA SER A 5 9.68 5.32 -19.06
C SER A 5 8.42 6.20 -19.12
N LEU A 6 7.97 6.76 -17.99
CA LEU A 6 6.79 7.61 -17.90
C LEU A 6 6.95 8.91 -18.71
N GLN A 7 8.08 9.60 -18.55
CA GLN A 7 8.30 10.94 -19.11
C GLN A 7 8.70 10.92 -20.59
N ASP A 8 9.31 9.83 -21.06
CA ASP A 8 9.76 9.70 -22.45
C ASP A 8 8.85 8.79 -23.26
N VAL A 9 9.04 7.47 -23.14
CA VAL A 9 8.41 6.48 -24.03
C VAL A 9 6.88 6.52 -23.91
N LEU A 10 6.34 6.44 -22.69
CA LEU A 10 4.89 6.36 -22.46
C LEU A 10 4.17 7.67 -22.82
N THR A 11 4.83 8.80 -22.60
CA THR A 11 4.30 10.11 -23.04
C THR A 11 4.33 10.23 -24.56
N ARG A 12 5.42 9.82 -25.21
CA ARG A 12 5.55 9.88 -26.68
C ARG A 12 4.54 9.00 -27.41
N VAL A 13 4.19 7.85 -26.85
CA VAL A 13 3.19 6.94 -27.44
C VAL A 13 1.76 7.22 -26.97
N ASP A 14 1.55 8.29 -26.19
CA ASP A 14 0.24 8.69 -25.68
C ASP A 14 -0.49 7.54 -24.95
N ALA A 15 0.25 6.85 -24.07
CA ALA A 15 -0.23 5.62 -23.43
C ALA A 15 -1.47 5.85 -22.53
N ALA A 16 -1.54 6.98 -21.81
CA ALA A 16 -2.62 7.26 -20.87
C ALA A 16 -4.00 7.43 -21.53
N ASN A 17 -4.06 7.95 -22.76
CA ASN A 17 -5.31 8.08 -23.52
C ASN A 17 -5.77 6.78 -24.18
N ARG A 18 -4.95 5.73 -24.13
CA ARG A 18 -5.25 4.41 -24.72
C ARG A 18 -5.76 3.39 -23.71
N VAL A 19 -5.86 3.80 -22.44
CA VAL A 19 -6.40 2.96 -21.36
C VAL A 19 -7.90 2.80 -21.53
N HIS A 20 -8.41 1.58 -21.33
CA HIS A 20 -9.85 1.35 -21.34
C HIS A 20 -10.54 2.23 -20.29
N PRO A 21 -11.65 2.93 -20.61
CA PRO A 21 -12.26 3.92 -19.71
C PRO A 21 -12.59 3.38 -18.32
N LYS A 22 -13.08 2.13 -18.21
CA LYS A 22 -13.34 1.51 -16.91
C LYS A 22 -12.09 1.40 -16.03
N TRP A 23 -10.94 1.11 -16.64
CA TRP A 23 -9.69 0.97 -15.90
C TRP A 23 -9.12 2.32 -15.47
N ASN A 24 -9.26 3.36 -16.31
CA ASN A 24 -8.97 4.74 -15.91
C ASN A 24 -9.73 5.12 -14.62
N GLU A 25 -11.03 4.82 -14.58
CA GLU A 25 -11.85 5.07 -13.39
C GLU A 25 -11.42 4.23 -12.18
N SER A 26 -11.11 2.94 -12.38
CA SER A 26 -10.60 2.08 -11.30
C SER A 26 -9.32 2.63 -10.68
N MET A 27 -8.40 3.15 -11.50
CA MET A 27 -7.12 3.68 -11.01
C MET A 27 -7.24 4.95 -10.17
N LYS A 28 -8.32 5.73 -10.32
CA LYS A 28 -8.64 6.85 -9.40
C LYS A 28 -8.76 6.34 -7.97
N VAL A 29 -9.43 5.20 -7.80
CA VAL A 29 -9.65 4.57 -6.49
C VAL A 29 -8.40 3.83 -6.04
N ILE A 30 -7.90 2.89 -6.84
CA ILE A 30 -6.78 2.00 -6.46
C ILE A 30 -5.57 2.82 -6.02
N SER A 31 -5.10 3.74 -6.86
CA SER A 31 -3.89 4.51 -6.59
C SER A 31 -4.06 5.45 -5.41
N ASN A 32 -5.23 6.09 -5.23
CA ASN A 32 -5.45 7.00 -4.11
C ASN A 32 -5.74 6.28 -2.78
N PHE A 33 -6.34 5.10 -2.83
CA PHE A 33 -6.63 4.31 -1.64
C PHE A 33 -5.36 3.62 -1.16
N LEU A 34 -4.52 3.08 -2.05
CA LEU A 34 -3.21 2.57 -1.67
C LEU A 34 -2.32 3.68 -1.09
N GLU A 35 -2.35 4.89 -1.67
CA GLU A 35 -1.60 6.06 -1.16
C GLU A 35 -1.80 6.31 0.34
N VAL A 36 -3.01 6.06 0.89
CA VAL A 36 -3.23 6.24 2.33
C VAL A 36 -2.62 5.13 3.17
N GLY A 37 -2.58 3.90 2.63
CA GLY A 37 -1.82 2.78 3.19
C GLY A 37 -0.38 3.14 3.36
N GLU A 38 0.26 3.53 2.26
CA GLU A 38 1.68 3.92 2.26
C GLU A 38 1.92 5.07 3.23
N TYR A 39 1.03 6.07 3.24
CA TYR A 39 1.21 7.23 4.12
C TYR A 39 1.16 6.88 5.61
N ASN A 40 0.23 6.01 6.03
CA ASN A 40 0.15 5.60 7.43
C ASN A 40 1.21 4.55 7.77
N ALA A 41 1.68 3.77 6.80
CA ALA A 41 2.78 2.83 6.98
C ALA A 41 4.08 3.57 7.38
N ILE A 42 4.31 4.81 6.92
CA ILE A 42 5.40 5.68 7.39
C ILE A 42 5.33 5.85 8.92
N ALA A 43 4.16 6.23 9.44
CA ALA A 43 3.97 6.48 10.87
C ALA A 43 3.99 5.17 11.68
N ALA A 44 3.38 4.12 11.14
CA ALA A 44 3.37 2.79 11.75
C ALA A 44 4.79 2.27 11.93
N THR A 45 5.62 2.34 10.89
CA THR A 45 7.02 1.91 10.98
C THR A 45 7.89 2.86 11.80
N GLY A 46 7.53 4.15 11.90
CA GLY A 46 8.10 5.04 12.90
C GLY A 46 7.80 4.60 14.34
N MET A 47 6.58 4.14 14.61
CA MET A 47 6.19 3.56 15.91
C MET A 47 6.90 2.23 16.19
N LEU A 48 7.06 1.36 15.18
CA LEU A 48 7.80 0.10 15.32
C LEU A 48 9.30 0.35 15.54
N TRP A 49 9.85 1.35 14.86
CA TRP A 49 11.20 1.83 15.10
C TRP A 49 11.38 2.25 16.56
N ASP A 50 10.45 3.02 17.13
CA ASP A 50 10.47 3.41 18.54
C ASP A 50 10.40 2.19 19.47
N SER A 51 9.50 1.25 19.17
CA SER A 51 9.22 0.05 19.97
C SER A 51 10.39 -0.94 20.05
N ALA A 52 11.19 -1.07 18.98
CA ALA A 52 12.36 -1.95 18.99
C ALA A 52 13.46 -1.43 19.92
N THR A 53 14.31 -2.32 20.43
CA THR A 53 15.53 -1.94 21.17
C THR A 53 16.80 -2.24 20.39
N ALA A 54 16.82 -3.34 19.64
CA ALA A 54 17.95 -3.75 18.81
C ALA A 54 18.19 -2.76 17.66
N PRO A 55 19.42 -2.21 17.51
CA PRO A 55 19.72 -1.24 16.45
C PRO A 55 19.46 -1.75 15.03
N GLU A 56 19.67 -3.04 14.78
CA GLU A 56 19.42 -3.64 13.46
C GLU A 56 17.92 -3.74 13.15
N GLN A 57 17.09 -4.09 14.15
CA GLN A 57 15.65 -4.11 14.00
C GLN A 57 15.10 -2.70 13.77
N LYS A 58 15.63 -1.71 14.52
CA LYS A 58 15.36 -0.29 14.30
C LYS A 58 15.69 0.14 12.87
N ASN A 59 16.84 -0.29 12.35
CA ASN A 59 17.27 0.03 11.00
C ASN A 59 16.40 -0.65 9.93
N GLY A 60 15.91 -1.87 10.17
CA GLY A 60 14.95 -2.55 9.30
C GLY A 60 13.64 -1.77 9.15
N TYR A 61 13.06 -1.33 10.29
CA TYR A 61 11.86 -0.49 10.27
C TYR A 61 12.13 0.89 9.64
N LEU A 62 13.29 1.50 9.92
CA LEU A 62 13.67 2.76 9.27
C LEU A 62 13.78 2.60 7.75
N GLY A 63 14.36 1.51 7.25
CA GLY A 63 14.38 1.20 5.82
C GLY A 63 12.98 1.22 5.22
N GLN A 64 12.01 0.60 5.91
CA GLN A 64 10.61 0.65 5.50
C GLN A 64 10.03 2.07 5.58
N VAL A 65 10.26 2.87 6.64
CA VAL A 65 9.81 4.28 6.71
C VAL A 65 10.13 5.05 5.41
N LEU A 66 11.35 4.88 4.89
CA LEU A 66 11.79 5.58 3.67
C LEU A 66 11.15 5.01 2.41
N ASP A 67 10.97 3.69 2.34
CA ASP A 67 10.25 3.03 1.24
C ASP A 67 8.80 3.49 1.19
N GLU A 68 8.11 3.60 2.33
CA GLU A 68 6.71 4.05 2.38
C GLU A 68 6.57 5.53 1.93
N ILE A 69 7.54 6.40 2.27
CA ILE A 69 7.60 7.77 1.71
C ILE A 69 7.71 7.71 0.18
N ARG A 70 8.55 6.83 -0.34
CA ARG A 70 8.71 6.63 -1.79
C ARG A 70 7.39 6.14 -2.40
N HIS A 71 6.70 5.19 -1.78
CA HIS A 71 5.46 4.59 -2.27
C HIS A 71 4.28 5.57 -2.27
N VAL A 72 4.15 6.44 -1.26
CA VAL A 72 3.19 7.57 -1.27
C VAL A 72 3.39 8.43 -2.51
N ASN A 73 4.65 8.80 -2.79
CA ASN A 73 4.96 9.64 -3.94
C ASN A 73 4.72 8.92 -5.26
N GLN A 74 4.94 7.61 -5.32
CA GLN A 74 4.69 6.78 -6.50
C GLN A 74 3.18 6.65 -6.81
N CYS A 75 2.36 6.36 -5.79
CA CYS A 75 0.90 6.33 -5.90
C CYS A 75 0.34 7.71 -6.29
N ALA A 76 0.87 8.78 -5.70
CA ALA A 76 0.52 10.15 -6.10
C ALA A 76 0.89 10.43 -7.56
N TYR A 77 2.05 9.92 -8.01
CA TYR A 77 2.55 10.16 -9.35
C TYR A 77 1.71 9.48 -10.44
N ILE A 78 1.15 8.30 -10.17
CA ILE A 78 0.20 7.64 -11.09
C ILE A 78 -1.02 8.55 -11.31
N ASN A 79 -1.66 9.00 -10.23
CA ASN A 79 -2.81 9.91 -10.34
C ASN A 79 -2.45 11.23 -11.01
N TYR A 80 -1.27 11.79 -10.70
CA TYR A 80 -0.76 12.98 -11.39
C TYR A 80 -0.61 12.75 -12.90
N TYR A 81 -0.07 11.60 -13.31
CA TYR A 81 0.16 11.28 -14.71
C TYR A 81 -1.17 11.10 -15.46
N PHE A 82 -2.12 10.34 -14.90
CA PHE A 82 -3.47 10.21 -15.46
C PHE A 82 -4.20 11.54 -15.54
N ALA A 83 -4.13 12.38 -14.50
CA ALA A 83 -4.75 13.70 -14.53
C ALA A 83 -4.19 14.62 -15.62
N LYS A 84 -2.92 14.45 -15.99
CA LYS A 84 -2.24 15.29 -16.97
C LYS A 84 -2.38 14.77 -18.41
N GLN A 85 -2.36 13.45 -18.59
CA GLN A 85 -2.22 12.81 -19.90
C GLN A 85 -3.42 11.93 -20.27
N GLY A 86 -4.28 11.57 -19.32
CA GLY A 86 -5.38 10.63 -19.51
C GLY A 86 -6.68 11.27 -20.01
N GLN A 87 -7.66 10.41 -20.24
CA GLN A 87 -8.94 10.76 -20.86
C GLN A 87 -9.90 11.53 -19.93
N ASP A 88 -9.80 11.36 -18.62
CA ASP A 88 -10.60 12.07 -17.62
C ASP A 88 -9.80 12.37 -16.36
N ALA A 89 -9.49 13.65 -16.15
CA ALA A 89 -8.70 14.11 -15.02
C ALA A 89 -9.49 14.24 -13.70
N ALA A 90 -10.82 14.34 -13.76
CA ALA A 90 -11.64 14.57 -12.57
C ALA A 90 -11.56 13.36 -11.63
N GLY A 91 -11.33 13.59 -10.34
CA GLY A 91 -11.09 12.52 -9.36
C GLY A 91 -9.62 12.12 -9.28
N HIS A 92 -8.89 11.91 -10.39
CA HIS A 92 -7.42 11.75 -10.31
C HIS A 92 -6.75 13.00 -9.73
N ASN A 93 -7.25 14.19 -10.10
CA ASN A 93 -6.67 15.47 -9.70
C ASN A 93 -7.06 15.94 -8.29
N ASP A 94 -8.04 15.30 -7.63
CA ASP A 94 -8.58 15.81 -6.37
C ASP A 94 -9.11 14.76 -5.38
N ALA A 95 -8.83 13.46 -5.62
CA ALA A 95 -9.28 12.35 -4.76
C ALA A 95 -9.02 12.58 -3.27
N ARG A 96 -7.91 13.24 -2.89
CA ARG A 96 -7.59 13.53 -1.49
C ARG A 96 -8.67 14.31 -0.74
N ARG A 97 -9.48 15.11 -1.45
CA ARG A 97 -10.71 15.72 -0.90
C ARG A 97 -11.97 14.96 -1.28
N THR A 98 -12.13 14.54 -2.53
CA THR A 98 -13.40 14.00 -3.04
C THR A 98 -13.69 12.59 -2.53
N ARG A 99 -12.67 11.80 -2.14
CA ARG A 99 -12.84 10.50 -1.47
C ARG A 99 -13.65 10.59 -0.18
N ALA A 100 -13.68 11.75 0.47
CA ALA A 100 -14.42 11.96 1.72
C ALA A 100 -15.95 11.87 1.54
N ILE A 101 -16.45 11.96 0.31
CA ILE A 101 -17.89 11.91 -0.01
C ILE A 101 -18.41 10.47 0.10
N GLY A 102 -17.64 9.48 -0.36
CA GLY A 102 -18.10 8.10 -0.51
C GLY A 102 -17.92 7.21 0.72
N PRO A 103 -18.75 6.16 0.90
CA PRO A 103 -18.67 5.27 2.05
C PRO A 103 -17.48 4.31 2.01
N LEU A 104 -17.03 3.88 0.82
CA LEU A 104 -15.90 2.94 0.66
C LEU A 104 -14.62 3.47 1.32
N TRP A 105 -14.41 4.78 1.25
CA TRP A 105 -13.25 5.44 1.87
C TRP A 105 -13.15 5.20 3.38
N LYS A 106 -14.28 5.07 4.09
CA LYS A 106 -14.27 4.83 5.54
C LYS A 106 -13.69 3.45 5.87
N GLY A 107 -14.01 2.45 5.06
CA GLY A 107 -13.46 1.10 5.19
C GLY A 107 -11.96 1.07 4.90
N MET A 108 -11.51 1.77 3.85
CA MET A 108 -10.09 1.87 3.52
C MET A 108 -9.28 2.45 4.69
N LYS A 109 -9.77 3.54 5.29
CA LYS A 109 -9.11 4.12 6.47
C LYS A 109 -9.02 3.13 7.64
N ARG A 110 -10.02 2.25 7.82
CA ARG A 110 -9.96 1.30 8.93
C ARG A 110 -8.83 0.29 8.75
N VAL A 111 -8.61 -0.21 7.54
CA VAL A 111 -7.62 -1.27 7.29
C VAL A 111 -6.22 -0.73 7.01
N PHE A 112 -6.10 0.35 6.25
CA PHE A 112 -4.84 0.93 5.74
C PHE A 112 -4.60 2.35 6.27
N SER A 113 -5.22 2.72 7.39
CA SER A 113 -4.85 3.92 8.11
C SER A 113 -4.88 3.65 9.61
N ASP A 114 -6.06 3.75 10.21
CA ASP A 114 -6.26 3.64 11.65
C ASP A 114 -5.73 2.29 12.18
N GLY A 115 -5.97 1.18 11.44
CA GLY A 115 -5.47 -0.15 11.79
C GLY A 115 -3.95 -0.34 11.71
N PHE A 116 -3.22 0.57 11.06
CA PHE A 116 -1.76 0.53 11.00
C PHE A 116 -1.10 1.27 12.17
N ILE A 117 -1.82 2.17 12.84
CA ILE A 117 -1.21 3.10 13.80
C ILE A 117 -1.93 3.22 15.15
N SER A 118 -3.12 2.63 15.30
CA SER A 118 -3.95 2.76 16.50
C SER A 118 -4.16 1.41 17.17
N GLY A 119 -3.31 1.10 18.15
CA GLY A 119 -3.35 -0.15 18.91
C GLY A 119 -2.00 -0.44 19.55
N ASP A 120 -1.82 -1.66 20.05
CA ASP A 120 -0.49 -2.15 20.41
C ASP A 120 0.41 -2.14 19.16
N ALA A 121 1.70 -1.82 19.33
CA ALA A 121 2.64 -1.79 18.22
C ALA A 121 2.75 -3.16 17.53
N VAL A 122 2.65 -4.27 18.26
CA VAL A 122 2.63 -5.63 17.70
C VAL A 122 1.36 -5.87 16.89
N GLU A 123 0.17 -5.48 17.39
CA GLU A 123 -1.09 -5.58 16.63
C GLU A 123 -1.02 -4.76 15.33
N CYS A 124 -0.44 -3.57 15.40
CA CYS A 124 -0.24 -2.69 14.24
C CYS A 124 0.77 -3.30 13.23
N SER A 125 1.88 -3.87 13.70
CA SER A 125 2.83 -4.61 12.85
C SER A 125 2.16 -5.80 12.17
N ILE A 126 1.29 -6.53 12.85
CA ILE A 126 0.58 -7.65 12.24
C ILE A 126 -0.42 -7.17 11.20
N ASN A 127 -1.19 -6.11 11.48
CA ASN A 127 -2.06 -5.48 10.49
C ASN A 127 -1.28 -5.01 9.26
N LEU A 128 -0.14 -4.35 9.46
CA LEU A 128 0.68 -3.78 8.38
C LEU A 128 1.50 -4.83 7.65
N GLN A 129 2.45 -5.49 8.30
CA GLN A 129 3.49 -6.27 7.65
C GLN A 129 3.07 -7.74 7.46
N LEU A 130 2.50 -8.35 8.50
CA LEU A 130 2.25 -9.80 8.51
C LEU A 130 0.95 -10.19 7.80
N VAL A 131 -0.05 -9.31 7.80
CA VAL A 131 -1.32 -9.50 7.09
C VAL A 131 -1.43 -8.54 5.91
N GLY A 132 -1.41 -7.22 6.12
CA GLY A 132 -1.56 -6.23 5.05
C GLY A 132 -0.57 -6.45 3.92
N GLY A 133 0.72 -6.37 4.21
CA GLY A 133 1.84 -6.57 3.30
C GLY A 133 1.88 -7.98 2.73
N ALA A 134 2.09 -8.98 3.61
CA ALA A 134 2.34 -10.35 3.17
C ALA A 134 1.12 -11.07 2.55
N CYS A 135 -0.11 -10.79 3.01
CA CYS A 135 -1.31 -11.50 2.52
C CYS A 135 -2.04 -10.74 1.41
N PHE A 136 -2.04 -9.40 1.44
CA PHE A 136 -2.78 -8.59 0.47
C PHE A 136 -1.86 -7.77 -0.44
N THR A 137 -1.10 -6.80 0.05
CA THR A 137 -0.37 -5.81 -0.76
C THR A 137 0.61 -6.47 -1.72
N ASN A 138 1.47 -7.38 -1.25
CA ASN A 138 2.49 -7.99 -2.08
C ASN A 138 1.91 -8.71 -3.32
N PRO A 139 0.94 -9.64 -3.20
CA PRO A 139 0.29 -10.20 -4.38
C PRO A 139 -0.63 -9.20 -5.12
N LEU A 140 -1.29 -8.28 -4.41
CA LEU A 140 -2.20 -7.30 -5.01
C LEU A 140 -1.46 -6.36 -5.98
N ILE A 141 -0.29 -5.86 -5.61
CA ILE A 141 0.49 -4.94 -6.45
C ILE A 141 0.78 -5.59 -7.80
N VAL A 142 1.24 -6.85 -7.80
CA VAL A 142 1.48 -7.61 -9.04
C VAL A 142 0.18 -7.81 -9.81
N ALA A 143 -0.89 -8.27 -9.16
CA ALA A 143 -2.18 -8.50 -9.82
C ALA A 143 -2.73 -7.23 -10.47
N VAL A 144 -2.62 -6.06 -9.82
CA VAL A 144 -3.03 -4.78 -10.41
C VAL A 144 -2.25 -4.48 -11.68
N THR A 145 -0.95 -4.85 -11.78
CA THR A 145 -0.18 -4.67 -13.01
C THR A 145 -0.65 -5.58 -14.15
N GLU A 146 -1.10 -6.80 -13.84
CA GLU A 146 -1.66 -7.74 -14.81
C GLU A 146 -2.99 -7.21 -15.36
N TRP A 147 -3.89 -6.77 -14.47
CA TRP A 147 -5.16 -6.15 -14.89
C TRP A 147 -4.95 -4.83 -15.62
N ALA A 148 -3.96 -4.02 -15.22
CA ALA A 148 -3.62 -2.78 -15.89
C ALA A 148 -3.21 -3.01 -17.34
N SER A 149 -2.21 -3.86 -17.56
CA SER A 149 -1.71 -4.17 -18.91
C SER A 149 -2.81 -4.80 -19.79
N ALA A 150 -3.64 -5.69 -19.23
CA ALA A 150 -4.80 -6.25 -19.94
C ALA A 150 -5.82 -5.19 -20.38
N ASN A 151 -5.86 -4.02 -19.73
CA ASN A 151 -6.73 -2.89 -20.05
C ASN A 151 -6.00 -1.71 -20.74
N GLY A 152 -4.76 -1.92 -21.21
CA GLY A 152 -3.98 -0.93 -21.96
C GLY A 152 -3.24 0.10 -21.09
N ASP A 153 -3.15 -0.12 -19.77
CA ASP A 153 -2.41 0.71 -18.84
C ASP A 153 -1.00 0.18 -18.60
N GLU A 154 -0.01 0.90 -19.15
CA GLU A 154 1.42 0.63 -18.98
C GLU A 154 2.10 1.53 -17.92
N MET A 155 1.35 2.50 -17.39
CA MET A 155 1.85 3.45 -16.39
C MET A 155 1.87 2.78 -15.02
N THR A 156 0.79 2.08 -14.67
CA THR A 156 0.67 1.36 -13.40
C THR A 156 1.72 0.26 -13.31
N PRO A 157 1.93 -0.64 -14.30
CA PRO A 157 3.02 -1.60 -14.26
C PRO A 157 4.41 -0.96 -14.08
N THR A 158 4.67 0.17 -14.76
CA THR A 158 5.95 0.89 -14.64
C THR A 158 6.25 1.33 -13.21
N VAL A 159 5.22 1.68 -12.43
CA VAL A 159 5.35 2.17 -11.06
C VAL A 159 5.23 1.03 -10.04
N PHE A 160 4.19 0.22 -10.14
CA PHE A 160 3.86 -0.83 -9.17
C PHE A 160 4.89 -1.96 -9.16
N LEU A 161 5.45 -2.35 -10.31
CA LEU A 161 6.57 -3.30 -10.33
C LEU A 161 7.84 -2.71 -9.71
N SER A 162 7.95 -1.38 -9.59
CA SER A 162 9.04 -0.75 -8.84
C SER A 162 8.76 -0.68 -7.34
N ILE A 163 7.50 -0.53 -6.93
CA ILE A 163 7.08 -0.63 -5.52
C ILE A 163 7.34 -2.05 -5.02
N GLU A 164 6.91 -3.06 -5.77
CA GLU A 164 7.00 -4.48 -5.39
C GLU A 164 8.43 -4.92 -5.00
N THR A 165 9.45 -4.36 -5.66
CA THR A 165 10.86 -4.67 -5.32
C THR A 165 11.28 -4.29 -3.88
N ASP A 166 10.48 -3.49 -3.19
CA ASP A 166 10.69 -3.10 -1.81
C ASP A 166 9.95 -4.00 -0.81
N GLU A 167 8.82 -4.60 -1.20
CA GLU A 167 7.86 -5.28 -0.32
C GLU A 167 8.44 -6.47 0.44
N LEU A 168 9.40 -7.20 -0.14
CA LEU A 168 10.06 -8.32 0.56
C LEU A 168 10.80 -7.86 1.83
N ARG A 169 11.33 -6.63 1.86
CA ARG A 169 11.96 -6.08 3.06
C ARG A 169 10.93 -5.81 4.16
N HIS A 170 9.72 -5.41 3.76
CA HIS A 170 8.63 -5.07 4.69
C HIS A 170 8.03 -6.34 5.29
N MET A 171 7.88 -7.39 4.48
CA MET A 171 7.51 -8.72 4.96
C MET A 171 8.55 -9.29 5.95
N ALA A 172 9.84 -9.09 5.67
CA ALA A 172 10.91 -9.49 6.59
C ALA A 172 10.84 -8.73 7.92
N ASN A 173 10.45 -7.45 7.92
CA ASN A 173 10.22 -6.69 9.14
C ASN A 173 9.09 -7.31 9.99
N GLY A 174 7.96 -7.68 9.38
CA GLY A 174 6.87 -8.37 10.09
C GLY A 174 7.30 -9.70 10.69
N TYR A 175 8.10 -10.48 9.95
CA TYR A 175 8.72 -11.70 10.48
C TYR A 175 9.62 -11.40 11.68
N GLN A 176 10.44 -10.35 11.61
CA GLN A 176 11.34 -9.96 12.71
C GLN A 176 10.60 -9.38 13.92
N THR A 177 9.41 -8.77 13.76
CA THR A 177 8.53 -8.45 14.89
C THR A 177 8.25 -9.70 15.71
N VAL A 178 7.79 -10.77 15.06
CA VAL A 178 7.45 -12.03 15.74
C VAL A 178 8.68 -12.66 16.39
N VAL A 179 9.81 -12.69 15.68
CA VAL A 179 11.07 -13.23 16.24
C VAL A 179 11.50 -12.46 17.48
N SER A 180 11.39 -11.13 17.47
CA SER A 180 11.85 -10.29 18.57
C SER A 180 11.08 -10.48 19.88
N ILE A 181 9.83 -10.97 19.80
CA ILE A 181 8.96 -11.21 20.97
C ILE A 181 8.78 -12.70 21.28
N ALA A 182 9.33 -13.61 20.47
CA ALA A 182 9.03 -15.05 20.55
C ALA A 182 9.38 -15.71 21.91
N TYR A 183 10.33 -15.13 22.65
CA TYR A 183 10.75 -15.62 23.97
C TYR A 183 10.11 -14.83 25.14
N ASP A 184 9.25 -13.86 24.85
CA ASP A 184 8.42 -13.20 25.87
C ASP A 184 7.21 -14.08 26.20
N GLU A 185 6.95 -14.32 27.48
CA GLU A 185 5.78 -15.05 27.95
C GLU A 185 4.46 -14.42 27.45
N ALA A 186 4.44 -13.10 27.27
CA ALA A 186 3.31 -12.36 26.71
C ALA A 186 2.94 -12.84 25.30
N ALA A 187 3.91 -13.22 24.47
CA ALA A 187 3.63 -13.69 23.11
C ALA A 187 2.78 -14.97 23.11
N SER A 188 2.99 -15.87 24.07
CA SER A 188 2.18 -17.09 24.21
C SER A 188 0.71 -16.80 24.59
N LYS A 189 0.44 -15.63 25.20
CA LYS A 189 -0.87 -15.23 25.69
C LYS A 189 -1.66 -14.38 24.68
N TYR A 190 -0.98 -13.48 23.98
CA TYR A 190 -1.65 -12.40 23.24
C TYR A 190 -1.46 -12.46 21.72
N LEU A 191 -0.32 -12.96 21.23
CA LEU A 191 0.06 -12.84 19.82
C LEU A 191 -0.98 -13.42 18.84
N ASN A 192 -1.52 -14.61 19.13
CA ASN A 192 -2.51 -15.23 18.25
C ASN A 192 -3.88 -14.51 18.27
N THR A 193 -4.21 -13.85 19.38
CA THR A 193 -5.43 -13.04 19.47
C THR A 193 -5.29 -11.81 18.57
N ASP A 194 -4.17 -11.11 18.67
CA ASP A 194 -3.89 -9.93 17.84
C ASP A 194 -3.80 -10.31 16.36
N LEU A 195 -3.17 -11.46 16.04
CA LEU A 195 -3.12 -11.99 14.69
C LEU A 195 -4.49 -12.28 14.11
N ASN A 196 -5.36 -12.96 14.85
CA ASN A 196 -6.71 -13.26 14.38
C ASN A 196 -7.53 -11.97 14.17
N ASN A 197 -7.42 -11.00 15.08
CA ASN A 197 -8.10 -9.71 14.98
C ASN A 197 -7.61 -8.91 13.77
N ALA A 198 -6.31 -8.85 13.55
CA ALA A 198 -5.68 -8.20 12.41
C ALA A 198 -6.08 -8.87 11.09
N PHE A 199 -5.99 -10.21 11.01
CA PHE A 199 -6.43 -10.96 9.83
C PHE A 199 -7.89 -10.63 9.49
N TRP A 200 -8.78 -10.70 10.48
CA TRP A 200 -10.19 -10.43 10.26
C TRP A 200 -10.45 -8.98 9.86
N THR A 201 -9.71 -8.03 10.45
CA THR A 201 -9.77 -6.60 10.10
C THR A 201 -9.44 -6.38 8.63
N GLN A 202 -8.31 -6.91 8.15
CA GLN A 202 -7.84 -6.70 6.78
C GLN A 202 -8.77 -7.38 5.76
N GLN A 203 -9.06 -8.68 5.94
CA GLN A 203 -9.88 -9.43 4.99
C GLN A 203 -11.31 -8.89 4.88
N LYS A 204 -11.85 -8.27 5.94
CA LYS A 204 -13.24 -7.80 5.96
C LYS A 204 -13.48 -6.67 4.95
N TYR A 205 -12.45 -5.90 4.64
CA TYR A 205 -12.48 -4.88 3.61
C TYR A 205 -12.00 -5.43 2.26
N PHE A 206 -10.84 -6.07 2.21
CA PHE A 206 -10.22 -6.42 0.94
C PHE A 206 -10.95 -7.54 0.19
N THR A 207 -11.53 -8.52 0.87
CA THR A 207 -12.24 -9.62 0.21
C THR A 207 -13.39 -9.11 -0.69
N PRO A 208 -14.34 -8.30 -0.19
CA PRO A 208 -15.40 -7.79 -1.07
C PRO A 208 -14.95 -6.65 -2.00
N VAL A 209 -13.98 -5.82 -1.61
CA VAL A 209 -13.63 -4.61 -2.38
C VAL A 209 -12.70 -4.91 -3.55
N LEU A 210 -11.76 -5.85 -3.41
CA LEU A 210 -10.83 -6.17 -4.51
C LEU A 210 -11.49 -7.01 -5.61
N GLY A 211 -12.54 -7.77 -5.29
CA GLY A 211 -13.25 -8.63 -6.24
C GLY A 211 -14.47 -7.97 -6.93
N MET A 212 -14.77 -6.70 -6.63
CA MET A 212 -15.92 -5.95 -7.16
C MET A 212 -15.61 -5.30 -8.51
#